data_AF-A0A9P7C591-F1
#
_entry.id   AF-A0A9P7C591-F1
#
_cell.length_a   1.000
_cell.length_b   1.000
_cell.length_c   1.000
_cell.angle_alpha   90.00
_cell.angle_beta   90.00
_cell.angle_gamma   90.00
#
_symmetry.space_group_name_H-M   'P 1'
#
loop_
_entity.id
_entity.type
_entity.pdbx_description
1 polymer ?
#
loop_
_entity_poly.entity_id
_entity_poly.type
_entity_poly.pdbx_seq_one_letter_code
_entity_poly.pdbx_strand_id
1 'polypeptide(L)'
;MDHPHHWVEAGFNKHTMARGPIVKPFLDTHTKKETRRKRTEYEDRGKNTLNDGYTDQELLRINQYFLVQNNIFSLRNKFCFSMSHAMLMRSETALGTQLPDFFIMELKNQGLSSCFAIVATITFGKTNKDGKIQYGSALPHRDVEVCPQVSYFPY
;
A
#
# COMPACT_ATOMS: atom_id res chain seq x y z
N MET A 1 -19.70 3.56 12.48
CA MET A 1 -19.67 2.78 11.22
C MET A 1 -20.33 1.44 11.52
N ASP A 2 -21.66 1.43 11.48
CA ASP A 2 -22.52 0.28 11.83
C ASP A 2 -23.30 -0.18 10.60
N HIS A 3 -22.61 -0.34 9.48
CA HIS A 3 -23.25 -0.67 8.21
C HIS A 3 -23.91 -2.06 8.10
N PRO A 4 -23.59 -3.12 8.89
CA PRO A 4 -24.29 -4.41 8.72
C PRO A 4 -25.72 -4.43 9.27
N HIS A 5 -26.03 -3.58 10.26
CA HIS A 5 -27.31 -3.62 10.98
C HIS A 5 -28.48 -3.09 10.14
N HIS A 6 -28.25 -2.00 9.38
CA HIS A 6 -29.23 -1.38 8.50
C HIS A 6 -29.86 -2.36 7.48
N TRP A 7 -29.06 -3.28 6.90
CA TRP A 7 -29.55 -4.22 5.87
C TRP A 7 -30.41 -5.36 6.45
N VAL A 8 -30.23 -5.66 7.73
CA VAL A 8 -31.08 -6.62 8.47
C VAL A 8 -32.37 -5.94 8.90
N GLU A 9 -32.29 -4.70 9.40
CA GLU A 9 -33.46 -3.90 9.77
C GLU A 9 -34.37 -3.60 8.58
N ALA A 10 -33.81 -3.40 7.40
CA ALA A 10 -34.55 -3.23 6.15
C ALA A 10 -35.06 -4.56 5.53
N GLY A 11 -34.84 -5.70 6.18
CA GLY A 11 -35.37 -7.00 5.76
C GLY A 11 -34.70 -7.66 4.54
N PHE A 12 -33.68 -7.01 3.96
CA PHE A 12 -32.94 -7.53 2.80
C PHE A 12 -32.02 -8.71 3.14
N ASN A 13 -31.67 -8.90 4.41
CA ASN A 13 -30.83 -10.00 4.87
C ASN A 13 -31.34 -10.58 6.20
N LYS A 14 -31.47 -11.91 6.30
CA LYS A 14 -31.90 -12.62 7.51
C LYS A 14 -30.80 -12.72 8.59
N HIS A 15 -29.56 -12.37 8.27
CA HIS A 15 -28.42 -12.53 9.17
C HIS A 15 -27.61 -11.22 9.30
N THR A 16 -27.27 -10.86 10.54
CA THR A 16 -26.48 -9.65 10.90
C THR A 16 -25.03 -9.67 10.43
N MET A 17 -24.52 -10.83 10.02
CA MET A 17 -23.18 -10.99 9.48
C MET A 17 -23.19 -11.88 8.25
N ALA A 18 -22.35 -11.56 7.26
CA ALA A 18 -22.18 -12.34 6.04
C ALA A 18 -21.63 -13.77 6.29
N ARG A 19 -21.12 -14.05 7.49
CA ARG A 19 -20.66 -15.38 7.92
C ARG A 19 -21.26 -15.69 9.29
N GLY A 20 -21.84 -16.88 9.42
CA GLY A 20 -22.42 -17.35 10.69
C GLY A 20 -21.38 -17.53 11.80
N PRO A 21 -21.81 -17.61 13.07
CA PRO A 21 -20.94 -17.63 14.24
C PRO A 21 -19.97 -18.81 14.28
N ILE A 22 -20.27 -19.93 13.61
CA ILE A 22 -19.42 -21.13 13.53
C ILE A 22 -18.39 -21.02 12.40
N VAL A 23 -18.78 -20.40 11.28
CA VAL A 23 -17.96 -20.35 10.06
C VAL A 23 -16.69 -19.53 10.29
N LYS A 24 -16.80 -18.40 11.01
CA LYS A 24 -15.66 -17.52 11.25
C LYS A 24 -14.55 -18.19 12.09
N PRO A 25 -14.82 -18.76 13.29
CA PRO A 25 -13.82 -19.52 14.04
C PRO A 25 -13.22 -20.70 13.29
N PHE A 26 -14.03 -21.41 12.49
CA PHE A 26 -13.55 -22.52 11.67
C PHE A 26 -12.51 -22.04 10.65
N LEU A 27 -12.82 -21.00 9.88
CA LEU A 27 -11.90 -20.41 8.91
C LEU A 27 -10.63 -19.88 9.57
N ASP A 28 -10.75 -19.17 10.71
CA ASP A 28 -9.61 -18.65 11.45
C ASP A 28 -8.68 -19.78 11.93
N THR A 29 -9.26 -20.88 12.42
CA THR A 29 -8.51 -22.07 12.83
C THR A 29 -7.82 -22.73 11.65
N HIS A 30 -8.51 -22.87 10.52
CA HIS A 30 -7.94 -23.42 9.30
C HIS A 30 -6.77 -22.57 8.80
N THR A 31 -6.93 -21.24 8.70
CA THR A 31 -5.86 -20.31 8.29
C THR A 31 -4.64 -20.38 9.21
N LYS A 32 -4.84 -20.48 10.53
CA LYS A 32 -3.74 -20.65 11.49
C LYS A 32 -3.01 -21.98 11.31
N LYS A 33 -3.75 -23.09 11.10
CA LYS A 33 -3.18 -24.42 10.84
C LYS A 33 -2.35 -24.42 9.56
N GLU A 34 -2.89 -23.90 8.46
CA GLU A 34 -2.17 -23.80 7.19
C GLU A 34 -0.92 -22.93 7.34
N THR A 35 -1.01 -21.77 7.99
CA THR A 35 0.16 -20.91 8.23
C THR A 35 1.25 -21.63 9.02
N ARG A 36 0.88 -22.45 10.01
CA ARG A 36 1.83 -23.28 10.77
C ARG A 36 2.43 -24.37 9.89
N ARG A 37 1.61 -25.08 9.10
CA ARG A 37 2.06 -26.12 8.17
C ARG A 37 3.09 -25.59 7.17
N LYS A 38 2.76 -24.49 6.48
CA LYS A 38 3.67 -23.81 5.55
C LYS A 38 5.00 -23.43 6.19
N ARG A 39 4.99 -23.04 7.48
CA ARG A 39 6.21 -22.73 8.23
C ARG A 39 7.02 -23.97 8.56
N THR A 40 6.37 -25.07 8.96
CA THR A 40 7.06 -26.32 9.31
C THR A 40 7.60 -27.05 8.08
N GLU A 41 6.91 -26.97 6.95
CA GLU A 41 7.28 -27.59 5.67
C GLU A 41 8.26 -26.72 4.86
N TYR A 42 8.65 -25.54 5.37
CA TYR A 42 9.49 -24.58 4.67
C TYR A 42 8.97 -24.23 3.26
N GLU A 43 7.64 -24.22 3.07
CA GLU A 43 7.04 -23.70 1.83
C GLU A 43 7.51 -22.26 1.60
N ASP A 44 7.76 -21.90 0.34
CA ASP A 44 8.08 -20.52 -0.02
C ASP A 44 6.88 -19.62 0.29
N ARG A 45 7.05 -18.78 1.31
CA ARG A 45 6.05 -17.83 1.80
C ARG A 45 6.02 -16.54 0.99
N GLY A 46 6.95 -16.35 0.05
CA GLY A 46 7.00 -15.23 -0.88
C GLY A 46 6.14 -15.45 -2.13
N LYS A 47 5.80 -16.71 -2.46
CA LYS A 47 4.91 -17.04 -3.57
C LYS A 47 3.50 -16.51 -3.33
N ASN A 48 2.88 -15.94 -4.36
CA ASN A 48 1.58 -15.26 -4.34
C ASN A 48 1.54 -14.08 -3.36
N THR A 49 2.66 -13.38 -3.19
CA THR A 49 2.73 -12.18 -2.34
C THR A 49 3.11 -10.94 -3.15
N LEU A 50 3.70 -9.93 -2.51
CA LEU A 50 4.14 -8.69 -3.14
C LEU A 50 5.09 -8.92 -4.32
N ASN A 51 5.85 -10.02 -4.30
CA ASN A 51 6.79 -10.38 -5.36
C ASN A 51 6.12 -10.80 -6.67
N ASP A 52 4.83 -11.13 -6.65
CA ASP A 52 4.06 -11.54 -7.85
C ASP A 52 3.33 -10.35 -8.48
N GLY A 53 3.88 -9.14 -8.30
CA GLY A 53 3.36 -7.90 -8.84
C GLY A 53 3.79 -7.65 -10.29
N TYR A 54 3.79 -6.37 -10.68
CA TYR A 54 4.28 -5.94 -11.99
C TYR A 54 5.75 -6.27 -12.17
N THR A 55 6.12 -6.67 -13.38
CA THR A 55 7.53 -6.70 -13.82
C THR A 55 8.07 -5.27 -13.96
N ASP A 56 9.40 -5.13 -13.96
CA ASP A 56 10.05 -3.81 -14.16
C ASP A 56 9.60 -3.13 -15.46
N GLN A 57 9.39 -3.91 -16.53
CA GLN A 57 8.91 -3.39 -17.82
C GLN A 57 7.46 -2.91 -17.75
N GLU A 58 6.60 -3.61 -17.01
CA GLU A 58 5.22 -3.18 -16.79
C GLU A 58 5.17 -1.93 -15.93
N LEU A 59 5.99 -1.86 -14.87
CA LEU A 59 6.10 -0.68 -14.03
C LEU A 59 6.56 0.55 -14.83
N LEU A 60 7.54 0.37 -15.73
CA LEU A 60 8.00 1.41 -16.66
C LEU A 60 6.85 1.89 -17.57
N ARG A 61 6.13 0.96 -18.22
CA ARG A 61 5.00 1.29 -19.09
C ARG A 61 3.89 2.06 -18.36
N ILE A 62 3.58 1.69 -17.11
CA ILE A 62 2.60 2.40 -16.30
C ILE A 62 3.05 3.84 -16.02
N ASN A 63 4.32 4.05 -15.67
CA ASN A 63 4.85 5.39 -15.43
C ASN A 63 4.87 6.23 -16.72
N GLN A 64 5.32 5.67 -17.84
CA GLN A 64 5.33 6.34 -19.14
C GLN A 64 3.91 6.74 -19.58
N TYR A 65 2.92 5.88 -19.35
CA TYR A 65 1.52 6.19 -19.65
C TYR A 65 1.04 7.47 -18.94
N PHE A 66 1.41 7.67 -17.68
CA PHE A 66 1.06 8.91 -16.97
C PHE A 66 1.83 10.13 -17.48
N LEU A 67 3.11 9.96 -17.83
CA LEU A 67 3.96 11.06 -18.32
C LEU A 67 3.51 11.56 -19.69
N VAL A 68 3.14 10.66 -20.61
CA VAL A 68 2.71 11.00 -21.98
C VAL A 68 1.44 11.86 -22.00
N GLN A 69 0.57 11.72 -21.01
CA GLN A 69 -0.68 12.50 -20.93
C GLN A 69 -0.46 13.98 -20.57
N ASN A 70 0.72 14.32 -20.04
CA ASN A 70 1.20 15.67 -19.79
C ASN A 70 0.15 16.65 -19.21
N ASN A 71 -0.54 16.22 -18.15
CA ASN A 71 -1.48 17.07 -17.42
C ASN A 71 -1.38 16.83 -15.91
N ILE A 72 -1.94 17.78 -15.15
CA ILE A 72 -1.84 17.79 -13.69
C ILE A 72 -2.47 16.55 -13.03
N PHE A 73 -3.55 16.00 -13.60
CA PHE A 73 -4.21 14.82 -13.04
C PHE A 73 -3.36 13.57 -13.26
N SER A 74 -2.72 13.45 -14.41
CA SER A 74 -1.81 12.34 -14.71
C SER A 74 -0.56 12.39 -13.84
N LEU A 75 -0.01 13.58 -13.58
CA LEU A 75 1.09 13.75 -12.62
C LEU A 75 0.67 13.36 -11.19
N ARG A 76 -0.50 13.82 -10.73
CA ARG A 76 -1.06 13.43 -9.43
C ARG A 76 -1.28 11.92 -9.32
N ASN A 77 -1.82 11.30 -10.37
CA ASN A 77 -2.08 9.87 -10.40
C ASN A 77 -0.76 9.07 -10.43
N LYS A 78 0.24 9.51 -11.22
CA LYS A 78 1.59 8.96 -11.18
C LYS A 78 2.17 9.03 -9.77
N PHE A 79 2.10 10.20 -9.15
CA PHE A 79 2.59 10.40 -7.79
C PHE A 79 1.91 9.43 -6.80
N CYS A 80 0.58 9.40 -6.78
CA CYS A 80 -0.18 8.51 -5.90
C CYS A 80 0.17 7.02 -6.15
N PHE A 81 0.28 6.61 -7.42
CA PHE A 81 0.67 5.26 -7.79
C PHE A 81 2.09 4.93 -7.32
N SER A 82 3.09 5.74 -7.69
CA SER A 82 4.50 5.49 -7.34
C SER A 82 4.72 5.50 -5.83
N MET A 83 4.06 6.41 -5.10
CA MET A 83 4.17 6.48 -3.64
C MET A 83 3.50 5.29 -2.97
N SER A 84 2.31 4.90 -3.44
CA SER A 84 1.62 3.72 -2.91
C SER A 84 2.41 2.44 -3.16
N HIS A 85 3.08 2.34 -4.32
CA HIS A 85 3.97 1.23 -4.64
C HIS A 85 5.21 1.21 -3.74
N ALA A 86 5.93 2.34 -3.63
CA ALA A 86 7.17 2.42 -2.86
C ALA A 86 6.95 2.26 -1.34
N MET A 87 5.85 2.79 -0.81
CA MET A 87 5.54 2.79 0.62
C MET A 87 4.55 1.69 1.04
N LEU A 88 4.05 0.89 0.10
CA LEU A 88 3.00 -0.12 0.33
C LEU A 88 1.72 0.46 0.97
N MET A 89 1.34 1.67 0.55
CA MET A 89 0.13 2.31 1.08
C MET A 89 -1.13 1.62 0.58
N ARG A 90 -2.13 1.56 1.47
CA ARG A 90 -3.51 1.23 1.08
C ARG A 90 -4.18 2.47 0.53
N SER A 91 -5.22 2.29 -0.29
CA SER A 91 -5.95 3.41 -0.91
C SER A 91 -6.46 4.43 0.10
N GLU A 92 -6.99 3.99 1.23
CA GLU A 92 -7.43 4.88 2.32
C GLU A 92 -6.29 5.75 2.86
N THR A 93 -5.12 5.14 3.09
CA THR A 93 -3.93 5.88 3.53
C THR A 93 -3.45 6.83 2.44
N ALA A 94 -3.23 6.34 1.22
CA ALA A 94 -2.71 7.13 0.12
C ALA A 94 -3.59 8.35 -0.21
N LEU A 95 -4.92 8.23 -0.10
CA LEU A 95 -5.85 9.32 -0.35
C LEU A 95 -6.01 10.27 0.84
N GLY A 96 -5.78 9.79 2.06
CA GLY A 96 -5.87 10.61 3.27
C GLY A 96 -4.59 11.39 3.60
N THR A 97 -3.44 10.96 3.07
CA THR A 97 -2.14 11.57 3.39
C THR A 97 -2.05 12.96 2.78
N GLN A 98 -1.59 13.91 3.60
CA GLN A 98 -1.42 15.31 3.22
C GLN A 98 0.06 15.66 3.06
N LEU A 99 0.35 16.80 2.43
CA LEU A 99 1.73 17.25 2.24
C LEU A 99 2.52 17.37 3.57
N PRO A 100 1.95 17.88 4.68
CA PRO A 100 2.64 17.97 5.97
C PRO A 100 3.00 16.62 6.61
N ASP A 101 2.40 15.52 6.16
CA ASP A 101 2.75 14.19 6.64
C ASP A 101 4.08 13.69 6.06
N PHE A 102 4.58 14.35 5.01
CA PHE A 102 5.84 14.01 4.37
C PHE A 102 7.02 14.84 4.89
N PHE A 103 8.15 14.18 5.07
CA PHE A 103 9.44 14.82 5.35
C PHE A 103 10.56 14.11 4.61
N ILE A 104 11.69 14.79 4.45
CA ILE A 104 12.87 14.25 3.79
C ILE A 104 13.83 13.72 4.86
N MET A 105 14.40 12.53 4.63
CA MET A 105 15.41 11.93 5.48
C MET A 105 16.65 11.60 4.67
N GLU A 106 17.81 12.09 5.09
CA GLU A 106 19.08 11.74 4.47
C GLU A 106 19.47 10.29 4.82
N LEU A 107 19.76 9.49 3.80
CA LEU A 107 20.31 8.16 3.91
C LEU A 107 21.83 8.23 3.82
N LYS A 108 22.48 8.19 4.98
CA LYS A 108 23.95 8.21 5.08
C LYS A 108 24.56 6.94 4.46
N ASN A 109 25.78 7.08 3.94
CA ASN A 109 26.61 5.98 3.44
C ASN A 109 26.02 5.20 2.25
N GLN A 110 25.16 5.82 1.42
CA GLN A 110 24.57 5.18 0.23
C GLN A 110 25.39 5.31 -1.06
N GLY A 111 26.57 5.95 -0.99
CA GLY A 111 27.47 6.09 -2.14
C GLY A 111 28.15 7.46 -2.19
N LEU A 112 28.61 7.83 -3.39
CA LEU A 112 29.36 9.07 -3.66
C LEU A 112 28.49 10.34 -3.60
N SER A 113 27.18 10.21 -3.79
CA SER A 113 26.22 11.32 -3.77
C SER A 113 25.28 11.21 -2.57
N SER A 114 24.80 12.36 -2.09
CA SER A 114 23.75 12.43 -1.07
C SER A 114 22.48 11.72 -1.56
N CYS A 115 21.96 10.82 -0.73
CA CYS A 115 20.74 10.06 -1.00
C CYS A 115 19.66 10.48 -0.01
N PHE A 116 18.47 10.83 -0.50
CA PHE A 116 17.37 11.29 0.34
C PHE A 116 16.18 10.36 0.15
N ALA A 117 15.55 9.93 1.24
CA ALA A 117 14.26 9.26 1.21
C ALA A 117 13.15 10.28 1.49
N ILE A 118 12.02 10.13 0.78
CA ILE A 118 10.79 10.79 1.18
C ILE A 118 10.07 9.86 2.15
N VAL A 119 9.75 10.36 3.34
CA VAL A 119 9.12 9.57 4.40
C VAL A 119 7.74 10.14 4.67
N ALA A 120 6.74 9.27 4.76
CA ALA A 120 5.37 9.59 5.14
C ALA A 120 5.11 9.13 6.57
N THR A 121 4.60 10.03 7.40
CA THR A 121 4.08 9.71 8.73
C THR A 121 2.62 9.28 8.58
N ILE A 122 2.32 8.02 8.88
CA ILE A 122 0.98 7.44 8.77
C ILE A 122 0.42 7.26 10.18
N THR A 123 -0.51 8.11 10.56
CA THR A 123 -1.17 8.07 11.87
C THR A 123 -2.62 7.57 11.79
N PHE A 124 -3.13 7.30 10.59
CA PHE A 124 -4.53 6.92 10.38
C PHE A 124 -4.67 5.71 9.46
N GLY A 125 -5.87 5.12 9.45
CA GLY A 125 -6.28 4.04 8.57
C GLY A 125 -7.12 2.99 9.29
N LYS A 126 -7.84 2.15 8.53
CA LYS A 126 -8.78 1.16 9.08
C LYS A 126 -8.23 0.27 10.19
N THR A 127 -6.95 -0.12 10.09
CA THR A 127 -6.26 -0.96 11.10
C THR A 127 -5.48 -0.15 12.13
N ASN A 128 -5.34 1.16 11.94
CA ASN A 128 -4.62 2.07 12.83
C ASN A 128 -5.60 3.07 13.48
N LYS A 129 -6.55 2.53 14.25
CA LYS A 129 -7.59 3.34 14.91
C LYS A 129 -7.05 4.17 16.08
N ASP A 130 -5.92 3.75 16.66
CA ASP A 130 -5.35 4.32 17.87
C ASP A 130 -4.36 5.47 17.59
N GLY A 131 -4.16 5.85 16.33
CA GLY A 131 -3.25 6.95 16.01
C GLY A 131 -1.76 6.60 16.05
N LYS A 132 -1.40 5.31 16.07
CA LYS A 132 0.01 4.90 16.21
C LYS A 132 0.83 5.39 15.02
N ILE A 133 1.97 6.00 15.29
CA ILE A 133 2.85 6.46 14.21
C ILE A 133 3.43 5.26 13.47
N GLN A 134 3.18 5.22 12.16
CA GLN A 134 3.80 4.29 11.22
C GLN A 134 4.55 5.12 10.18
N TYR A 135 5.56 4.52 9.55
CA TYR A 135 6.34 5.20 8.52
C TYR A 135 6.30 4.40 7.22
N GLY A 136 6.02 5.09 6.12
CA GLY A 136 6.33 4.62 4.77
C GLY A 136 7.51 5.43 4.23
N SER A 137 8.42 4.80 3.50
CA SER A 137 9.56 5.50 2.88
C SER A 137 9.67 5.18 1.40
N ALA A 138 9.88 6.18 0.56
CA ALA A 138 10.17 6.05 -0.86
C ALA A 138 11.63 6.45 -1.12
N LEU A 139 12.43 5.46 -1.51
CA LEU A 139 13.83 5.65 -1.86
C LEU A 139 13.97 6.12 -3.33
N PRO A 140 15.05 6.82 -3.67
CA PRO A 140 15.31 7.20 -5.06
C PRO A 140 15.63 5.93 -5.85
N HIS A 141 15.08 5.86 -7.06
CA HIS A 141 15.42 4.80 -8.00
C HIS A 141 16.50 5.30 -8.97
N ARG A 142 17.37 4.38 -9.43
CA ARG A 142 18.45 4.70 -10.39
C ARG A 142 17.89 5.21 -11.72
N ASP A 143 16.83 4.57 -12.19
CA ASP A 143 16.07 5.00 -13.35
C ASP A 143 15.03 6.05 -12.95
N VAL A 144 15.13 7.21 -13.59
CA VAL A 144 14.34 8.41 -13.35
C VAL A 144 12.86 8.20 -13.71
N GLU A 145 12.55 7.39 -14.72
CA GLU A 145 11.18 7.21 -15.21
C GLU A 145 10.29 6.45 -14.21
N VAL A 146 10.89 5.50 -13.49
CA VAL A 146 10.21 4.71 -12.44
C VAL A 146 10.43 5.28 -11.04
N CYS A 147 11.28 6.30 -10.89
CA CYS A 147 11.60 6.87 -9.59
C CYS A 147 10.36 7.50 -8.93
N PRO A 148 10.01 7.11 -7.70
CA PRO A 148 8.86 7.66 -7.01
C PRO A 148 9.03 9.13 -6.62
N GLN A 149 10.27 9.60 -6.53
CA GLN A 149 10.60 10.97 -6.10
C GLN A 149 10.55 11.99 -7.24
N VAL A 150 10.82 11.57 -8.47
CA VAL A 150 10.83 12.47 -9.65
C VAL A 150 9.45 13.07 -9.90
N SER A 151 8.38 12.42 -9.46
CA SER A 151 7.03 12.97 -9.48
C SER A 151 6.86 14.29 -8.70
N TYR A 152 7.81 14.66 -7.82
CA TYR A 152 7.79 15.92 -7.06
C TYR A 152 8.49 17.10 -7.74
N PHE A 153 9.39 16.84 -8.70
CA PHE A 153 10.20 17.86 -9.35
C PHE A 153 9.95 17.81 -10.86
N PRO A 154 8.90 18.47 -11.37
CA PRO A 154 8.75 18.64 -12.81
C PRO A 154 9.94 19.46 -13.34
N TYR A 155 10.51 19.00 -14.45
CA TYR A 155 11.43 19.80 -15.27
C TYR A 155 10.71 20.98 -15.90
#